data_AF-A0A382DMZ8-F1
#
_entry.id   AF-A0A382DMZ8-F1
#
_cell.length_a   1.000
_cell.length_b   1.000
_cell.length_c   1.000
_cell.angle_alpha   90.00
_cell.angle_beta   90.00
_cell.angle_gamma   90.00
#
_symmetry.space_group_name_H-M   'P 1'
#
loop_
_entity.id
_entity.type
_entity.pdbx_description
1 polymer ?
#
loop_
_entity_poly.entity_id
_entity_poly.type
_entity_poly.pdbx_seq_one_letter_code
_entity_poly.pdbx_strand_id
1 'polypeptide(L)'
;MNFDNRLDSAIHKSHDFLLSQQTEEGYWVDELESNATISAELIFFMHLTKTVDLKKQKKITNYLLHKQREDGSWPLYFGGPCDINSTVESYMALKVAGIPADQPEMIRAREAIFKNGGIKGTRVFTKVFLAMFGQISWEVCPAVPVEIILFKNWFPFNIYEMSSWSRGTVVPLSIVVSHKPVCQLPNGHGVKELFTGDDRQLGFELDGSIFSSWRNFFIYLDKIIKFVGKSPWKPFRKRALKRALRWVSEHQEAQGDFAGIQPAMLNSLLAYHYEGVPKDDPKWIKGWEAVERFLIDKAEGTLLQACVSPLWDTAISANALCDSGMSPDHPALVKAAKWILTKQIVKKGDWAIKNPRGTPGGWAFEFYNELYPDCDDTAEILIFLNR
;
A
#
# COMPACT_ATOMS: atom_id res chain seq x y z
N MET A 1 -35.29 1.70 33.74
CA MET A 1 -34.76 2.93 33.11
C MET A 1 -35.49 3.09 31.79
N ASN A 2 -36.19 4.22 31.56
CA ASN A 2 -36.90 4.48 30.27
C ASN A 2 -35.88 4.57 29.11
N PHE A 3 -36.33 4.40 27.88
CA PHE A 3 -35.52 4.49 26.66
C PHE A 3 -34.66 5.76 26.63
N ASP A 4 -35.25 6.93 26.90
CA ASP A 4 -34.56 8.23 26.87
C ASP A 4 -33.35 8.25 27.81
N ASN A 5 -33.55 7.85 29.08
CA ASN A 5 -32.45 7.78 30.05
C ASN A 5 -31.34 6.79 29.64
N ARG A 6 -31.69 5.71 28.92
CA ARG A 6 -30.71 4.74 28.41
C ARG A 6 -29.95 5.31 27.21
N LEU A 7 -30.63 6.05 26.33
CA LEU A 7 -30.05 6.73 25.19
C LEU A 7 -29.08 7.82 25.67
N ASP A 8 -29.50 8.70 26.56
CA ASP A 8 -28.65 9.74 27.14
C ASP A 8 -27.43 9.12 27.85
N SER A 9 -27.64 8.05 28.62
CA SER A 9 -26.51 7.34 29.25
C SER A 9 -25.55 6.74 28.23
N ALA A 10 -26.02 6.27 27.08
CA ALA A 10 -25.17 5.74 26.03
C ALA A 10 -24.37 6.87 25.36
N ILE A 11 -25.03 7.99 25.03
CA ILE A 11 -24.39 9.17 24.44
C ILE A 11 -23.28 9.70 25.35
N HIS A 12 -23.57 9.91 26.65
CA HIS A 12 -22.55 10.39 27.60
C HIS A 12 -21.35 9.44 27.69
N LYS A 13 -21.58 8.12 27.73
CA LYS A 13 -20.49 7.14 27.74
C LYS A 13 -19.66 7.18 26.46
N SER A 14 -20.30 7.40 25.31
CA SER A 14 -19.62 7.55 24.02
C SER A 14 -18.83 8.87 23.96
N HIS A 15 -19.35 9.96 24.51
CA HIS A 15 -18.61 11.22 24.69
C HIS A 15 -17.37 11.00 25.54
N ASP A 16 -17.53 10.45 26.74
CA ASP A 16 -16.42 10.19 27.67
C ASP A 16 -15.35 9.32 27.02
N PHE A 17 -15.76 8.27 26.29
CA PHE A 17 -14.84 7.41 25.57
C PHE A 17 -14.09 8.19 24.48
N LEU A 18 -14.78 8.87 23.56
CA LEU A 18 -14.11 9.64 22.49
C LEU A 18 -13.19 10.71 23.09
N LEU A 19 -13.63 11.48 24.06
CA LEU A 19 -12.80 12.47 24.74
C LEU A 19 -11.55 11.85 25.38
N SER A 20 -11.67 10.64 25.94
CA SER A 20 -10.51 9.93 26.51
C SER A 20 -9.51 9.44 25.46
N GLN A 21 -9.91 9.31 24.19
CA GLN A 21 -9.04 8.90 23.09
C GLN A 21 -8.37 10.08 22.37
N GLN A 22 -8.74 11.33 22.69
CA GLN A 22 -8.13 12.50 22.07
C GLN A 22 -6.65 12.60 22.46
N THR A 23 -5.77 12.85 21.49
CA THR A 23 -4.34 13.04 21.76
C THR A 23 -4.05 14.36 22.49
N GLU A 24 -2.84 14.46 23.02
CA GLU A 24 -2.33 15.69 23.62
C GLU A 24 -2.23 16.85 22.63
N GLU A 25 -2.11 16.57 21.33
CA GLU A 25 -2.14 17.58 20.28
C GLU A 25 -3.56 17.93 19.83
N GLY A 26 -4.55 17.07 20.11
CA GLY A 26 -5.97 17.36 19.89
C GLY A 26 -6.65 16.61 18.75
N TYR A 27 -5.97 15.65 18.13
CA TYR A 27 -6.55 14.82 17.08
C TYR A 27 -7.03 13.48 17.63
N TRP A 28 -7.81 12.76 16.82
CA TRP A 28 -8.10 11.34 17.00
C TRP A 28 -7.41 10.56 15.90
N VAL A 29 -6.94 9.38 16.24
CA VAL A 29 -6.42 8.41 15.28
C VAL A 29 -6.55 7.03 15.91
N ASP A 30 -6.98 6.05 15.12
CA ASP A 30 -6.94 4.65 15.50
C ASP A 30 -6.24 3.82 14.42
N GLU A 31 -6.08 2.53 14.67
CA GLU A 31 -5.53 1.59 13.70
C GLU A 31 -6.43 1.48 12.47
N LEU A 32 -5.83 1.72 11.30
CA LEU A 32 -6.44 1.40 10.02
C LEU A 32 -6.15 -0.05 9.63
N GLU A 33 -7.05 -0.95 10.01
CA GLU A 33 -6.97 -2.36 9.66
C GLU A 33 -7.08 -2.59 8.13
N SER A 34 -6.31 -3.56 7.64
CA SER A 34 -6.36 -3.99 6.25
C SER A 34 -6.23 -5.52 6.17
N ASN A 35 -5.31 -6.04 5.36
CA ASN A 35 -5.04 -7.46 5.26
C ASN A 35 -3.55 -7.75 5.47
N ALA A 36 -3.20 -9.03 5.57
CA ALA A 36 -1.86 -9.46 5.95
C ALA A 36 -0.76 -9.15 4.91
N THR A 37 -1.11 -8.84 3.64
CA THR A 37 -0.11 -8.53 2.61
C THR A 37 0.74 -7.32 2.98
N ILE A 38 0.15 -6.30 3.60
CA ILE A 38 0.85 -5.06 3.95
C ILE A 38 2.07 -5.34 4.85
N SER A 39 1.88 -6.18 5.87
CA SER A 39 2.95 -6.62 6.76
C SER A 39 3.88 -7.65 6.10
N ALA A 40 3.35 -8.58 5.31
CA ALA A 40 4.15 -9.57 4.58
C ALA A 40 5.13 -8.91 3.59
N GLU A 41 4.68 -7.89 2.87
CA GLU A 41 5.47 -7.12 1.91
C GLU A 41 6.59 -6.32 2.59
N LEU A 42 6.48 -5.99 3.87
CA LEU A 42 7.58 -5.39 4.64
C LEU A 42 8.75 -6.37 4.86
N ILE A 43 8.45 -7.65 5.09
CA ILE A 43 9.49 -8.70 5.10
C ILE A 43 10.13 -8.77 3.72
N PHE A 44 9.34 -8.77 2.64
CA PHE A 44 9.89 -8.77 1.29
C PHE A 44 10.84 -7.59 1.06
N PHE A 45 10.39 -6.39 1.39
CA PHE A 45 11.16 -5.16 1.25
C PHE A 45 12.52 -5.23 1.96
N MET A 46 12.54 -5.68 3.22
CA MET A 46 13.78 -5.79 4.00
C MET A 46 14.80 -6.73 3.34
N HIS A 47 14.35 -7.88 2.82
CA HIS A 47 15.21 -8.83 2.11
C HIS A 47 15.68 -8.29 0.75
N LEU A 48 14.78 -7.69 -0.03
CA LEU A 48 15.08 -7.12 -1.34
C LEU A 48 16.11 -5.98 -1.26
N THR A 49 16.08 -5.21 -0.19
CA THR A 49 16.95 -4.05 0.02
C THR A 49 18.17 -4.34 0.90
N LYS A 50 18.33 -5.58 1.37
CA LYS A 50 19.39 -6.04 2.28
C LYS A 50 19.44 -5.26 3.61
N THR A 51 18.27 -4.98 4.17
CA THR A 51 18.08 -4.21 5.42
C THR A 51 17.38 -5.03 6.50
N VAL A 52 17.50 -6.35 6.46
CA VAL A 52 16.82 -7.27 7.38
C VAL A 52 17.15 -6.97 8.84
N ASP A 53 16.13 -6.54 9.58
CA ASP A 53 16.12 -6.51 11.04
C ASP A 53 15.42 -7.79 11.54
N LEU A 54 16.20 -8.71 12.11
CA LEU A 54 15.70 -9.99 12.58
C LEU A 54 14.70 -9.87 13.74
N LYS A 55 14.79 -8.83 14.57
CA LYS A 55 13.83 -8.61 15.66
C LYS A 55 12.49 -8.16 15.09
N LYS A 56 12.53 -7.19 14.19
CA LYS A 56 11.33 -6.68 13.49
C LYS A 56 10.68 -7.79 12.65
N GLN A 57 11.46 -8.53 11.87
CA GLN A 57 10.98 -9.68 11.10
C GLN A 57 10.28 -10.71 11.99
N LYS A 58 10.87 -11.07 13.14
CA LYS A 58 10.25 -12.01 14.07
C LYS A 58 8.89 -11.53 14.56
N LYS A 59 8.77 -10.25 14.94
CA LYS A 59 7.48 -9.69 15.37
C LYS A 59 6.44 -9.68 14.24
N ILE A 60 6.83 -9.37 13.00
CA ILE A 60 5.93 -9.43 11.84
C ILE A 60 5.49 -10.87 11.57
N THR A 61 6.41 -11.83 11.63
CA THR A 61 6.10 -13.26 11.49
C THR A 61 5.09 -13.72 12.54
N ASN A 62 5.24 -13.30 13.80
CA ASN A 62 4.27 -13.62 14.86
C ASN A 62 2.88 -13.05 14.52
N TYR A 63 2.81 -11.80 14.04
CA TYR A 63 1.55 -11.19 13.60
C TYR A 63 0.91 -11.97 12.45
N LEU A 64 1.69 -12.37 11.43
CA LEU A 64 1.19 -13.17 10.30
C LEU A 64 0.62 -14.51 10.79
N LEU A 65 1.34 -15.24 11.65
CA LEU A 65 0.85 -16.50 12.21
C LEU A 65 -0.42 -16.30 13.05
N HIS A 66 -0.51 -15.20 13.82
CA HIS A 66 -1.68 -14.89 14.62
C HIS A 66 -2.92 -14.56 13.77
N LYS A 67 -2.75 -13.85 12.65
CA LYS A 67 -3.84 -13.52 11.71
C LYS A 67 -4.27 -14.69 10.82
N GLN A 68 -3.58 -15.84 10.87
CA GLN A 68 -3.97 -17.03 10.11
C GLN A 68 -5.32 -17.55 10.61
N ARG A 69 -6.25 -17.83 9.68
CA ARG A 69 -7.51 -18.49 9.99
C ARG A 69 -7.32 -19.98 10.30
N GLU A 70 -8.33 -20.58 10.93
CA GLU A 70 -8.35 -22.03 11.21
C GLU A 70 -8.19 -22.89 9.93
N ASP A 71 -8.73 -22.42 8.81
CA ASP A 71 -8.61 -23.08 7.50
C ASP A 71 -7.22 -22.91 6.84
N GLY A 72 -6.29 -22.22 7.51
CA GLY A 72 -4.93 -21.95 7.04
C GLY A 72 -4.77 -20.70 6.19
N SER A 73 -5.86 -20.01 5.83
CA SER A 73 -5.82 -18.86 4.91
C SER A 73 -5.66 -17.50 5.60
N TRP A 74 -5.37 -16.49 4.79
CA TRP A 74 -5.45 -15.07 5.18
C TRP A 74 -6.49 -14.37 4.30
N PRO A 75 -7.57 -13.79 4.89
CA PRO A 75 -8.62 -13.12 4.14
C PRO A 75 -8.30 -11.64 3.89
N LEU A 76 -9.09 -10.99 3.01
CA LEU A 76 -9.00 -9.54 2.79
C LEU A 76 -9.69 -8.70 3.89
N TYR A 77 -10.63 -9.29 4.62
CA TYR A 77 -11.40 -8.62 5.68
C TYR A 77 -11.78 -9.64 6.76
N PHE A 78 -12.14 -9.14 7.95
CA PHE A 78 -12.51 -9.97 9.09
C PHE A 78 -13.66 -10.93 8.74
N GLY A 79 -13.46 -12.22 8.98
CA GLY A 79 -14.44 -13.27 8.66
C GLY A 79 -14.57 -13.62 7.17
N GLY A 80 -13.90 -12.90 6.26
CA GLY A 80 -13.97 -13.13 4.81
C GLY A 80 -13.35 -14.44 4.33
N PRO A 81 -13.64 -14.89 3.10
CA PRO A 81 -13.11 -16.15 2.57
C PRO A 81 -11.59 -16.09 2.39
N CYS A 82 -10.97 -17.25 2.14
CA CYS A 82 -9.58 -17.33 1.71
C CYS A 82 -9.34 -16.40 0.51
N ASP A 83 -8.39 -15.48 0.64
CA ASP A 83 -7.86 -14.73 -0.49
C ASP A 83 -6.55 -15.35 -0.94
N ILE A 84 -6.48 -15.72 -2.22
CA ILE A 84 -5.32 -16.43 -2.77
C ILE A 84 -4.04 -15.58 -2.71
N ASN A 85 -4.15 -14.27 -2.87
CA ASN A 85 -2.99 -13.38 -2.90
C ASN A 85 -2.44 -13.17 -1.49
N SER A 86 -3.31 -12.81 -0.55
CA SER A 86 -2.96 -12.65 0.86
C SER A 86 -2.40 -13.94 1.45
N THR A 87 -2.96 -15.10 1.08
CA THR A 87 -2.47 -16.40 1.57
C THR A 87 -1.10 -16.75 0.97
N VAL A 88 -0.89 -16.58 -0.35
CA VAL A 88 0.41 -16.86 -1.00
C VAL A 88 1.49 -15.90 -0.51
N GLU A 89 1.19 -14.60 -0.39
CA GLU A 89 2.16 -13.61 0.08
C GLU A 89 2.50 -13.83 1.57
N SER A 90 1.52 -14.12 2.43
CA SER A 90 1.79 -14.44 3.84
C SER A 90 2.62 -15.71 3.98
N TYR A 91 2.29 -16.78 3.24
CA TYR A 91 3.09 -18.00 3.21
C TYR A 91 4.52 -17.72 2.75
N MET A 92 4.69 -16.97 1.65
CA MET A 92 6.02 -16.62 1.13
C MET A 92 6.81 -15.79 2.14
N ALA A 93 6.20 -14.83 2.83
CA ALA A 93 6.89 -14.02 3.85
C ALA A 93 7.38 -14.87 5.02
N LEU A 94 6.56 -15.83 5.47
CA LEU A 94 6.95 -16.80 6.50
C LEU A 94 8.13 -17.68 6.03
N LYS A 95 8.08 -18.19 4.78
CA LYS A 95 9.18 -18.95 4.17
C LYS A 95 10.47 -18.15 4.05
N VAL A 96 10.40 -16.92 3.57
CA VAL A 96 11.54 -15.99 3.48
C VAL A 96 12.13 -15.74 4.87
N ALA A 97 11.28 -15.61 5.89
CA ALA A 97 11.68 -15.45 7.28
C ALA A 97 12.27 -16.72 7.94
N GLY A 98 12.28 -17.86 7.23
CA GLY A 98 12.88 -19.12 7.69
C GLY A 98 11.91 -20.08 8.37
N ILE A 99 10.60 -19.87 8.25
CA ILE A 99 9.61 -20.79 8.79
C ILE A 99 9.57 -22.10 7.96
N PRO A 100 9.72 -23.28 8.57
CA PRO A 100 9.71 -24.56 7.87
C PRO A 100 8.36 -24.88 7.23
N ALA A 101 8.37 -25.52 6.05
CA ALA A 101 7.14 -25.85 5.30
C ALA A 101 6.32 -27.01 5.91
N ASP A 102 6.94 -27.79 6.81
CA ASP A 102 6.33 -28.88 7.56
C ASP A 102 5.72 -28.43 8.89
N GLN A 103 5.84 -27.15 9.25
CA GLN A 103 5.13 -26.59 10.39
C GLN A 103 3.61 -26.65 10.14
N PRO A 104 2.77 -27.01 11.14
CA PRO A 104 1.32 -27.18 10.96
C PRO A 104 0.62 -25.99 10.29
N GLU A 105 0.96 -24.76 10.67
CA GLU A 105 0.43 -23.52 10.06
C GLU A 105 0.72 -23.46 8.56
N MET A 106 1.94 -23.82 8.15
CA MET A 106 2.37 -23.81 6.75
C MET A 106 1.69 -24.91 5.94
N ILE A 107 1.51 -26.10 6.52
CA ILE A 107 0.77 -27.19 5.86
C ILE A 107 -0.67 -26.75 5.55
N ARG A 108 -1.39 -26.20 6.54
CA ARG A 108 -2.76 -25.71 6.34
C ARG A 108 -2.82 -24.60 5.29
N ALA A 109 -1.88 -23.65 5.33
CA ALA A 109 -1.80 -22.59 4.34
C ALA A 109 -1.60 -23.12 2.91
N ARG A 110 -0.71 -24.09 2.73
CA ARG A 110 -0.47 -24.74 1.44
C ARG A 110 -1.73 -25.47 0.93
N GLU A 111 -2.42 -26.19 1.81
CA GLU A 111 -3.68 -26.84 1.47
C GLU A 111 -4.76 -25.83 1.06
N ALA A 112 -4.86 -24.71 1.79
CA ALA A 112 -5.75 -23.61 1.44
C ALA A 112 -5.41 -23.00 0.07
N ILE A 113 -4.12 -22.81 -0.24
CA ILE A 113 -3.66 -22.31 -1.55
C ILE A 113 -4.12 -23.23 -2.67
N PHE A 114 -3.89 -24.55 -2.55
CA PHE A 114 -4.29 -25.50 -3.59
C PHE A 114 -5.81 -25.59 -3.75
N LYS A 115 -6.56 -25.57 -2.64
CA LYS A 115 -8.02 -25.57 -2.66
C LYS A 115 -8.60 -24.33 -3.36
N ASN A 116 -7.88 -23.22 -3.38
CA ASN A 116 -8.34 -21.94 -3.94
C ASN A 116 -7.64 -21.56 -5.26
N GLY A 117 -7.27 -22.54 -6.07
CA GLY A 117 -6.78 -22.32 -7.44
C GLY A 117 -5.27 -22.20 -7.58
N GLY A 118 -4.52 -22.36 -6.49
CA GLY A 118 -3.07 -22.40 -6.49
C GLY A 118 -2.40 -21.10 -6.96
N ILE A 119 -1.11 -21.18 -7.21
CA ILE A 119 -0.31 -19.99 -7.56
C ILE A 119 -0.72 -19.36 -8.89
N LYS A 120 -1.35 -20.13 -9.80
CA LYS A 120 -1.89 -19.65 -11.08
C LYS A 120 -2.94 -18.56 -10.90
N GLY A 121 -3.75 -18.64 -9.83
CA GLY A 121 -4.82 -17.71 -9.49
C GLY A 121 -4.35 -16.34 -8.95
N THR A 122 -3.05 -16.15 -8.74
CA THR A 122 -2.51 -14.92 -8.15
C THR A 122 -2.56 -13.71 -9.09
N ARG A 123 -2.71 -12.52 -8.49
CA ARG A 123 -2.72 -11.21 -9.14
C ARG A 123 -1.33 -10.79 -9.58
N VAL A 124 -1.28 -9.72 -10.36
CA VAL A 124 -0.04 -9.14 -10.92
C VAL A 124 1.01 -8.84 -9.86
N PHE A 125 0.65 -8.15 -8.77
CA PHE A 125 1.58 -7.78 -7.71
C PHE A 125 2.22 -8.99 -7.02
N THR A 126 1.43 -10.02 -6.66
CA THR A 126 1.95 -11.26 -6.08
C THR A 126 2.94 -11.95 -7.03
N LYS A 127 2.62 -12.00 -8.33
CA LYS A 127 3.53 -12.53 -9.36
C LYS A 127 4.82 -11.71 -9.46
N VAL A 128 4.75 -10.38 -9.35
CA VAL A 128 5.94 -9.52 -9.31
C VAL A 128 6.81 -9.85 -8.11
N PHE A 129 6.27 -9.98 -6.90
CA PHE A 129 7.07 -10.38 -5.73
C PHE A 129 7.66 -11.78 -5.88
N LEU A 130 6.90 -12.76 -6.37
CA LEU A 130 7.41 -14.10 -6.68
C LEU A 130 8.59 -14.04 -7.68
N ALA A 131 8.51 -13.18 -8.70
CA ALA A 131 9.59 -12.99 -9.66
C ALA A 131 10.81 -12.29 -9.03
N MET A 132 10.58 -11.30 -8.15
CA MET A 132 11.64 -10.62 -7.40
C MET A 132 12.41 -11.58 -6.48
N PHE A 133 11.80 -12.68 -6.02
CA PHE A 133 12.47 -13.74 -5.27
C PHE A 133 12.87 -14.95 -6.13
N GLY A 134 12.79 -14.85 -7.46
CA GLY A 134 13.19 -15.91 -8.38
C GLY A 134 12.33 -17.18 -8.30
N GLN A 135 11.14 -17.10 -7.72
CA GLN A 135 10.20 -18.22 -7.60
C GLN A 135 9.44 -18.45 -8.92
N ILE A 136 9.26 -17.39 -9.72
CA ILE A 136 8.76 -17.47 -11.10
C ILE A 136 9.62 -16.62 -12.04
N SER A 137 9.47 -16.83 -13.35
CA SER A 137 10.14 -16.00 -14.36
C SER A 137 9.48 -14.62 -14.49
N TRP A 138 10.29 -13.57 -14.63
CA TRP A 138 9.83 -12.22 -14.97
C TRP A 138 9.01 -12.14 -16.27
N GLU A 139 9.14 -13.12 -17.18
CA GLU A 139 8.34 -13.17 -18.41
C GLU A 139 6.84 -13.43 -18.14
N VAL A 140 6.52 -14.00 -16.98
CA VAL A 140 5.15 -14.22 -16.50
C VAL A 140 4.48 -12.90 -16.11
N CYS A 141 5.24 -11.96 -15.54
CA CYS A 141 4.71 -10.69 -15.05
C CYS A 141 4.31 -9.79 -16.23
N PRO A 142 3.17 -9.07 -16.16
CA PRO A 142 2.85 -8.01 -17.12
C PRO A 142 3.95 -6.95 -17.21
N ALA A 143 4.11 -6.37 -18.40
CA ALA A 143 5.01 -5.28 -18.64
C ALA A 143 4.48 -4.00 -17.98
N VAL A 144 5.36 -3.33 -17.23
CA VAL A 144 5.15 -2.00 -16.68
C VAL A 144 6.24 -1.10 -17.26
N PRO A 145 6.07 -0.58 -18.50
CA PRO A 145 7.13 0.15 -19.18
C PRO A 145 7.35 1.52 -18.52
N VAL A 146 8.55 1.73 -17.98
CA VAL A 146 8.94 3.03 -17.39
C VAL A 146 8.84 4.18 -18.40
N GLU A 147 8.91 3.88 -19.71
CA GLU A 147 8.75 4.87 -20.79
C GLU A 147 7.42 5.63 -20.75
N ILE A 148 6.38 5.12 -20.08
CA ILE A 148 5.09 5.80 -19.90
C ILE A 148 5.25 7.21 -19.28
N ILE A 149 6.31 7.42 -18.47
CA ILE A 149 6.65 8.72 -17.86
C ILE A 149 6.99 9.80 -18.90
N LEU A 150 7.32 9.41 -20.14
CA LEU A 150 7.67 10.33 -21.23
C LEU A 150 6.45 10.80 -22.01
N PHE A 151 5.28 10.17 -21.84
CA PHE A 151 4.06 10.57 -22.51
C PHE A 151 3.58 11.94 -22.02
N LYS A 152 3.01 12.71 -22.94
CA LYS A 152 2.47 14.05 -22.66
C LYS A 152 1.08 13.93 -22.02
N ASN A 153 0.71 14.92 -21.21
CA ASN A 153 -0.57 14.93 -20.48
C ASN A 153 -1.82 14.91 -21.39
N TRP A 154 -1.71 15.22 -22.69
CA TRP A 154 -2.83 15.10 -23.64
C TRP A 154 -3.05 13.66 -24.14
N PHE A 155 -2.08 12.76 -23.96
CA PHE A 155 -2.13 11.39 -24.47
C PHE A 155 -2.86 10.47 -23.47
N PRO A 156 -3.84 9.64 -23.89
CA PRO A 156 -4.75 8.94 -22.97
C PRO A 156 -4.10 7.85 -22.08
N PHE A 157 -2.84 7.47 -22.32
CA PHE A 157 -2.10 6.51 -21.48
C PHE A 157 -0.98 7.19 -20.68
N ASN A 158 -1.06 8.50 -20.44
CA ASN A 158 -0.09 9.18 -19.58
C ASN A 158 -0.37 8.89 -18.10
N ILE A 159 0.63 9.07 -17.23
CA ILE A 159 0.54 8.75 -15.80
C ILE A 159 -0.56 9.53 -15.05
N TYR A 160 -0.98 10.68 -15.58
CA TYR A 160 -2.01 11.54 -14.97
C TYR A 160 -3.44 11.17 -15.38
N GLU A 161 -3.62 10.12 -16.20
CA GLU A 161 -4.91 9.42 -16.34
C GLU A 161 -5.09 8.28 -15.32
N MET A 162 -4.04 7.93 -14.57
CA MET A 162 -4.16 7.01 -13.44
C MET A 162 -4.69 7.74 -12.20
N SER A 163 -5.44 7.06 -11.33
CA SER A 163 -5.74 7.58 -9.98
C SER A 163 -4.46 7.86 -9.20
N SER A 164 -4.51 8.77 -8.22
CA SER A 164 -3.35 9.17 -7.41
C SER A 164 -2.63 7.98 -6.79
N TRP A 165 -3.37 7.11 -6.10
CA TRP A 165 -2.80 5.91 -5.45
C TRP A 165 -2.11 4.98 -6.47
N SER A 166 -2.73 4.81 -7.65
CA SER A 166 -2.19 3.94 -8.69
C SER A 166 -0.94 4.56 -9.31
N ARG A 167 -0.93 5.88 -9.49
CA ARG A 167 0.23 6.62 -10.02
C ARG A 167 1.41 6.55 -9.07
N GLY A 168 1.18 6.85 -7.79
CA GLY A 168 2.18 6.78 -6.72
C GLY A 168 2.79 5.38 -6.55
N THR A 169 2.01 4.33 -6.86
CA THR A 169 2.49 2.94 -6.83
C THR A 169 3.22 2.54 -8.11
N VAL A 170 2.63 2.82 -9.28
CA VAL A 170 3.08 2.27 -10.57
C VAL A 170 4.32 2.96 -11.10
N VAL A 171 4.47 4.28 -10.90
CA VAL A 171 5.68 5.00 -11.36
C VAL A 171 6.96 4.43 -10.73
N PRO A 172 7.09 4.32 -9.40
CA PRO A 172 8.28 3.69 -8.81
C PRO A 172 8.38 2.20 -9.15
N LEU A 173 7.26 1.46 -9.18
CA LEU A 173 7.28 0.05 -9.57
C LEU A 173 7.82 -0.15 -11.00
N SER A 174 7.53 0.76 -11.94
CA SER A 174 8.05 0.68 -13.32
C SER A 174 9.57 0.75 -13.40
N ILE A 175 10.22 1.44 -12.45
CA ILE A 175 11.68 1.46 -12.28
C ILE A 175 12.13 0.07 -11.81
N VAL A 176 11.53 -0.45 -10.74
CA VAL A 176 11.84 -1.78 -10.18
C VAL A 176 11.70 -2.88 -11.24
N VAL A 177 10.57 -2.92 -11.96
CA VAL A 177 10.30 -3.90 -13.03
C VAL A 177 11.28 -3.74 -14.21
N SER A 178 11.80 -2.53 -14.46
CA SER A 178 12.82 -2.32 -15.49
C SER A 178 14.16 -2.98 -15.15
N HIS A 179 14.48 -3.10 -13.87
CA HIS A 179 15.67 -3.81 -13.38
C HIS A 179 15.49 -5.33 -13.36
N LYS A 180 14.24 -5.82 -13.31
CA LYS A 180 13.91 -7.25 -13.15
C LYS A 180 14.77 -7.93 -12.06
N PRO A 181 14.83 -7.38 -10.84
CA PRO A 181 15.73 -7.90 -9.81
C PRO A 181 15.35 -9.32 -9.40
N VAL A 182 16.35 -10.08 -8.94
CA VAL A 182 16.16 -11.41 -8.35
C VAL A 182 17.00 -11.49 -7.07
N CYS A 183 16.32 -11.50 -5.93
CA CYS A 183 16.90 -11.77 -4.62
C CYS A 183 16.99 -13.29 -4.42
N GLN A 184 18.22 -13.79 -4.27
CA GLN A 184 18.47 -15.21 -4.03
C GLN A 184 18.14 -15.57 -2.59
N LEU A 185 17.24 -16.53 -2.42
CA LEU A 185 16.86 -17.03 -1.11
C LEU A 185 17.77 -18.20 -0.68
N PRO A 186 18.06 -18.35 0.63
CA PRO A 186 18.73 -19.53 1.14
C PRO A 186 17.98 -20.82 0.80
N ASN A 187 18.70 -21.95 0.76
CA ASN A 187 18.09 -23.26 0.56
C ASN A 187 16.99 -23.51 1.60
N GLY A 188 15.80 -23.91 1.13
CA GLY A 188 14.65 -24.17 2.00
C GLY A 188 13.78 -22.94 2.30
N HIS A 189 14.17 -21.72 1.90
CA HIS A 189 13.38 -20.49 2.11
C HIS A 189 12.50 -20.11 0.91
N GLY A 190 12.65 -20.80 -0.23
CA GLY A 190 11.75 -20.64 -1.39
C GLY A 190 10.39 -21.31 -1.17
N VAL A 191 9.50 -21.17 -2.15
CA VAL A 191 8.10 -21.64 -2.11
C VAL A 191 7.81 -22.73 -3.15
N LYS A 192 8.80 -23.57 -3.48
CA LYS A 192 8.70 -24.59 -4.54
C LYS A 192 7.53 -25.56 -4.32
N GLU A 193 7.17 -25.80 -3.07
CA GLU A 193 6.06 -26.64 -2.63
C GLU A 193 4.67 -26.07 -2.94
N LEU A 194 4.57 -24.82 -3.40
CA LEU A 194 3.31 -24.20 -3.85
C LEU A 194 3.03 -24.45 -5.34
N PHE A 195 3.95 -25.10 -6.06
CA PHE A 195 3.83 -25.36 -7.49
C PHE A 195 3.51 -26.82 -7.76
N THR A 196 2.71 -27.05 -8.79
CA THR A 196 2.37 -28.36 -9.33
C THR A 196 2.97 -28.57 -10.72
N GLY A 197 2.88 -29.79 -11.24
CA GLY A 197 3.29 -30.09 -12.62
C GLY A 197 2.50 -29.34 -13.70
N ASP A 198 1.32 -28.81 -13.34
CA ASP A 198 0.41 -28.05 -14.22
C ASP A 198 0.74 -26.56 -14.26
N ASP A 199 1.57 -26.06 -13.34
CA ASP A 199 1.98 -24.65 -13.23
C ASP A 199 3.08 -24.26 -14.25
N ARG A 200 3.15 -24.96 -15.39
CA ARG A 200 4.09 -24.66 -16.48
C ARG A 200 3.76 -23.36 -17.20
N GLN A 201 2.48 -22.94 -17.18
CA GLN A 201 1.98 -21.72 -17.79
C GLN A 201 1.26 -20.85 -16.75
N LEU A 202 1.99 -19.89 -16.19
CA LEU A 202 1.49 -18.91 -15.21
C LEU A 202 1.10 -17.57 -15.84
N GLY A 203 1.38 -17.39 -17.13
CA GLY A 203 1.06 -16.18 -17.87
C GLY A 203 -0.45 -15.97 -18.04
N PHE A 204 -0.86 -14.74 -18.29
CA PHE A 204 -2.25 -14.45 -18.62
C PHE A 204 -2.55 -14.88 -20.06
N GLU A 205 -3.52 -15.79 -20.22
CA GLU A 205 -3.91 -16.36 -21.51
C GLU A 205 -5.08 -15.63 -22.15
N LEU A 206 -5.09 -15.61 -23.49
CA LEU A 206 -6.20 -15.08 -24.29
C LEU A 206 -7.35 -16.09 -24.25
N ASP A 207 -8.58 -15.59 -24.06
CA ASP A 207 -9.80 -16.39 -24.13
C ASP A 207 -10.55 -16.23 -25.48
N GLY A 208 -9.97 -15.46 -26.41
CA GLY A 208 -10.56 -15.14 -27.71
C GLY A 208 -9.64 -14.31 -28.60
N SER A 209 -10.20 -13.65 -29.62
CA SER A 209 -9.45 -12.78 -30.52
C SER A 209 -9.09 -11.44 -29.84
N ILE A 210 -8.14 -10.70 -30.42
CA ILE A 210 -7.62 -9.44 -29.84
C ILE A 210 -8.74 -8.41 -29.63
N PHE A 211 -9.72 -8.38 -30.52
CA PHE A 211 -10.84 -7.42 -30.48
C PHE A 211 -12.07 -7.95 -29.73
N SER A 212 -12.03 -9.17 -29.19
CA SER A 212 -13.20 -9.75 -28.51
C SER A 212 -13.43 -9.15 -27.12
N SER A 213 -12.40 -8.60 -26.48
CA SER A 213 -12.50 -7.94 -25.18
C SER A 213 -11.33 -6.99 -24.92
N TRP A 214 -11.54 -6.01 -24.05
CA TRP A 214 -10.46 -5.16 -23.54
C TRP A 214 -9.35 -5.99 -22.87
N ARG A 215 -9.71 -7.08 -22.19
CA ARG A 215 -8.76 -8.04 -21.62
C ARG A 215 -7.81 -8.59 -22.68
N ASN A 216 -8.33 -9.07 -23.80
CA ASN A 216 -7.51 -9.65 -24.87
C ASN A 216 -6.66 -8.60 -25.58
N PHE A 217 -7.20 -7.40 -25.79
CA PHE A 217 -6.43 -6.26 -26.30
C PHE A 217 -5.21 -5.97 -25.42
N PHE A 218 -5.39 -5.86 -24.10
CA PHE A 218 -4.29 -5.56 -23.17
C PHE A 218 -3.30 -6.73 -23.04
N ILE A 219 -3.75 -7.99 -23.08
CA ILE A 219 -2.85 -9.15 -23.11
C ILE A 219 -2.00 -9.14 -24.39
N TYR A 220 -2.58 -8.78 -25.53
CA TYR A 220 -1.84 -8.68 -26.79
C TYR A 220 -0.86 -7.51 -26.78
N LEU A 221 -1.28 -6.35 -26.28
CA LEU A 221 -0.40 -5.19 -26.08
C LEU A 221 0.78 -5.52 -25.16
N ASP A 222 0.53 -6.25 -24.05
CA ASP A 222 1.56 -6.76 -23.15
C ASP A 222 2.59 -7.63 -23.90
N LYS A 223 2.12 -8.56 -24.75
CA LYS A 223 3.01 -9.40 -25.58
C LYS A 223 3.88 -8.56 -26.52
N ILE A 224 3.32 -7.52 -27.16
CA ILE A 224 4.09 -6.59 -28.01
C ILE A 224 5.12 -5.83 -27.20
N ILE A 225 4.73 -5.24 -26.05
CA ILE A 225 5.64 -4.48 -25.21
C ILE A 225 6.80 -5.37 -24.73
N LYS A 226 6.51 -6.61 -24.32
CA LYS A 226 7.53 -7.59 -23.95
C LYS A 226 8.43 -7.96 -25.11
N PHE A 227 7.87 -8.19 -26.30
CA PHE A 227 8.64 -8.50 -27.51
C PHE A 227 9.61 -7.36 -27.87
N VAL A 228 9.11 -6.12 -27.93
CA VAL A 228 9.95 -4.92 -28.15
C VAL A 228 10.98 -4.77 -27.01
N GLY A 229 10.58 -5.06 -25.78
CA GLY A 229 11.43 -5.01 -24.59
C GLY A 229 12.56 -6.06 -24.55
N LYS A 230 12.52 -7.10 -25.40
CA LYS A 230 13.64 -8.05 -25.58
C LYS A 230 14.77 -7.48 -26.42
N SER A 231 14.52 -6.43 -27.20
CA SER A 231 15.55 -5.76 -27.97
C SER A 231 16.64 -5.18 -27.04
N PRO A 232 17.94 -5.36 -27.35
CA PRO A 232 19.02 -4.68 -26.64
C PRO A 232 19.01 -3.16 -26.89
N TRP A 233 18.38 -2.71 -27.98
CA TRP A 233 18.29 -1.30 -28.33
C TRP A 233 17.05 -0.65 -27.71
N LYS A 234 17.23 0.07 -26.60
CA LYS A 234 16.18 0.78 -25.85
C LYS A 234 16.52 2.27 -25.70
N PRO A 235 16.43 3.07 -26.78
CA PRO A 235 16.98 4.43 -26.81
C PRO A 235 16.37 5.38 -25.76
N PHE A 236 15.12 5.14 -25.34
CA PHE A 236 14.42 6.00 -24.37
C PHE A 236 14.50 5.51 -22.92
N ARG A 237 14.93 4.27 -22.66
CA ARG A 237 14.89 3.65 -21.31
C ARG A 237 15.68 4.46 -20.30
N LYS A 238 16.92 4.85 -20.62
CA LYS A 238 17.77 5.64 -19.72
C LYS A 238 17.15 6.99 -19.38
N ARG A 239 16.54 7.66 -20.37
CA ARG A 239 15.83 8.93 -20.17
C ARG A 239 14.58 8.76 -19.32
N ALA A 240 13.83 7.68 -19.56
CA ALA A 240 12.63 7.33 -18.81
C ALA A 240 12.96 7.05 -17.34
N LEU A 241 13.95 6.20 -17.05
CA LEU A 241 14.41 5.92 -15.68
C LEU A 241 14.79 7.20 -14.93
N LYS A 242 15.61 8.07 -15.56
CA LYS A 242 15.98 9.36 -14.95
C LYS A 242 14.77 10.27 -14.67
N ARG A 243 13.76 10.27 -15.55
CA ARG A 243 12.54 11.07 -15.37
C ARG A 243 11.61 10.47 -14.32
N ALA A 244 11.48 9.15 -14.28
CA ALA A 244 10.68 8.45 -13.28
C ALA A 244 11.31 8.59 -11.88
N LEU A 245 12.63 8.41 -11.75
CA LEU A 245 13.34 8.62 -10.48
C LEU A 245 13.21 10.06 -9.98
N ARG A 246 13.31 11.03 -10.90
CA ARG A 246 13.05 12.45 -10.57
C ARG A 246 11.62 12.63 -10.07
N TRP A 247 10.64 12.10 -10.78
CA TRP A 247 9.24 12.15 -10.38
C TRP A 247 9.07 11.57 -8.98
N VAL A 248 9.61 10.38 -8.69
CA VAL A 248 9.59 9.77 -7.35
C VAL A 248 10.17 10.74 -6.31
N SER A 249 11.35 11.32 -6.56
CA SER A 249 11.96 12.24 -5.59
C SER A 249 11.23 13.57 -5.41
N GLU A 250 10.53 14.05 -6.45
CA GLU A 250 9.69 15.25 -6.39
C GLU A 250 8.35 14.98 -5.67
N HIS A 251 7.97 13.71 -5.52
CA HIS A 251 6.75 13.26 -4.82
C HIS A 251 7.03 12.66 -3.44
N GLN A 252 8.24 12.87 -2.92
CA GLN A 252 8.56 12.58 -1.53
C GLN A 252 8.23 13.81 -0.67
N GLU A 253 7.38 13.63 0.32
CA GLU A 253 7.06 14.69 1.28
C GLU A 253 8.29 15.06 2.12
N ALA A 254 8.28 16.25 2.73
CA ALA A 254 9.41 16.72 3.53
C ALA A 254 9.75 15.79 4.71
N GLN A 255 8.74 15.08 5.22
CA GLN A 255 8.81 14.09 6.30
C GLN A 255 9.12 12.67 5.79
N GLY A 256 9.17 12.47 4.48
CA GLY A 256 9.61 11.24 3.83
C GLY A 256 8.52 10.39 3.20
N ASP A 257 7.24 10.66 3.50
CA ASP A 257 6.09 9.93 2.98
C ASP A 257 5.98 10.01 1.46
N PHE A 258 5.38 8.98 0.86
CA PHE A 258 5.03 8.95 -0.55
C PHE A 258 3.54 8.61 -0.66
N ALA A 259 2.74 9.60 -1.05
CA ALA A 259 1.30 9.47 -1.24
C ALA A 259 0.52 8.90 -0.03
N GLY A 260 1.09 8.92 1.18
CA GLY A 260 0.46 8.45 2.41
C GLY A 260 0.14 6.95 2.49
N ILE A 261 0.65 6.12 1.56
CA ILE A 261 0.26 4.70 1.45
C ILE A 261 1.45 3.75 1.32
N GLN A 262 1.34 2.57 1.93
CA GLN A 262 2.41 1.56 1.95
C GLN A 262 2.94 1.17 0.56
N PRO A 263 2.10 0.92 -0.48
CA PRO A 263 2.62 0.49 -1.77
C PRO A 263 3.48 1.56 -2.44
N ALA A 264 3.13 2.84 -2.29
CA ALA A 264 3.91 3.95 -2.85
C ALA A 264 5.22 4.13 -2.09
N MET A 265 5.21 4.03 -0.76
CA MET A 265 6.41 4.14 0.07
C MET A 265 7.42 3.01 -0.22
N LEU A 266 6.99 1.74 -0.15
CA LEU A 266 7.91 0.62 -0.36
C LEU A 266 8.43 0.57 -1.79
N ASN A 267 7.58 0.82 -2.80
CA ASN A 267 8.05 0.85 -4.19
C ASN A 267 9.01 2.01 -4.44
N SER A 268 8.79 3.19 -3.87
CA SER A 268 9.68 4.34 -4.03
C SER A 268 11.06 4.09 -3.40
N LEU A 269 11.09 3.48 -2.21
CA LEU A 269 12.34 3.05 -1.60
C LEU A 269 13.02 1.92 -2.39
N LEU A 270 12.27 0.96 -2.95
CA LEU A 270 12.84 -0.04 -3.88
C LEU A 270 13.42 0.61 -5.13
N ALA A 271 12.75 1.61 -5.69
CA ALA A 271 13.27 2.37 -6.83
C ALA A 271 14.57 3.08 -6.47
N TYR A 272 14.64 3.75 -5.31
CA TYR A 272 15.90 4.31 -4.78
C TYR A 272 16.99 3.24 -4.64
N HIS A 273 16.67 2.07 -4.08
CA HIS A 273 17.63 1.00 -3.92
C HIS A 273 18.22 0.51 -5.26
N TYR A 274 17.38 0.25 -6.27
CA TYR A 274 17.83 -0.27 -7.55
C TYR A 274 18.45 0.79 -8.47
N GLU A 275 18.15 2.08 -8.23
CA GLU A 275 18.87 3.20 -8.85
C GLU A 275 20.17 3.59 -8.11
N GLY A 276 20.53 2.85 -7.05
CA GLY A 276 21.82 2.98 -6.36
C GLY A 276 21.89 4.13 -5.36
N VAL A 277 20.75 4.63 -4.86
CA VAL A 277 20.73 5.62 -3.77
C VAL A 277 21.29 4.97 -2.49
N PRO A 278 22.32 5.57 -1.86
CA PRO A 278 22.88 5.08 -0.60
C PRO A 278 21.86 5.07 0.56
N LYS A 279 22.05 4.19 1.54
CA LYS A 279 21.16 4.07 2.70
C LYS A 279 21.32 5.20 3.71
N ASP A 280 22.43 5.92 3.65
CA ASP A 280 22.72 7.14 4.41
C ASP A 280 22.29 8.43 3.66
N ASP A 281 21.74 8.32 2.45
CA ASP A 281 21.13 9.45 1.75
C ASP A 281 19.89 9.94 2.54
N PRO A 282 19.73 11.26 2.77
CA PRO A 282 18.57 11.81 3.49
C PRO A 282 17.21 11.36 2.95
N LYS A 283 17.09 11.10 1.64
CA LYS A 283 15.84 10.61 1.02
C LYS A 283 15.53 9.19 1.45
N TRP A 284 16.55 8.34 1.57
CA TRP A 284 16.39 6.99 2.09
C TRP A 284 16.01 7.02 3.57
N ILE A 285 16.76 7.77 4.38
CA ILE A 285 16.55 7.86 5.83
C ILE A 285 15.11 8.32 6.12
N LYS A 286 14.70 9.45 5.55
CA LYS A 286 13.33 9.98 5.75
C LYS A 286 12.24 9.06 5.23
N GLY A 287 12.46 8.45 4.06
CA GLY A 287 11.49 7.50 3.52
C GLY A 287 11.33 6.26 4.40
N TRP A 288 12.42 5.79 5.01
CA TRP A 288 12.34 4.69 5.99
C TRP A 288 11.67 5.12 7.29
N GLU A 289 11.98 6.30 7.81
CA GLU A 289 11.28 6.89 8.97
C GLU A 289 9.76 7.01 8.71
N ALA A 290 9.34 7.30 7.48
CA ALA A 290 7.93 7.33 7.09
C ALA A 290 7.26 5.95 7.18
N VAL A 291 7.92 4.91 6.67
CA VAL A 291 7.44 3.52 6.83
C VAL A 291 7.35 3.14 8.31
N GLU A 292 8.34 3.53 9.13
CA GLU A 292 8.34 3.21 10.56
C GLU A 292 7.21 3.88 11.33
N ARG A 293 6.74 5.06 10.92
CA ARG A 293 5.57 5.72 11.52
C ARG A 293 4.26 4.95 11.35
N PHE A 294 4.19 4.05 10.37
CA PHE A 294 2.98 3.26 10.08
C PHE A 294 2.97 1.92 10.84
N LEU A 295 4.03 1.61 11.60
CA LEU A 295 4.12 0.38 12.38
C LEU A 295 3.35 0.50 13.70
N ILE A 296 2.57 -0.53 14.01
CA ILE A 296 1.94 -0.70 15.32
C ILE A 296 2.49 -1.97 15.97
N ASP A 297 3.07 -1.81 17.16
CA ASP A 297 3.51 -2.91 18.01
C ASP A 297 2.36 -3.36 18.91
N LYS A 298 1.97 -4.63 18.80
CA LYS A 298 0.97 -5.31 19.64
C LYS A 298 1.60 -6.48 20.39
N ALA A 299 0.83 -7.10 21.28
CA ALA A 299 1.29 -8.26 22.05
C ALA A 299 1.59 -9.47 21.15
N GLU A 300 0.78 -9.66 20.11
CA GLU A 300 0.84 -10.73 19.13
C GLU A 300 1.89 -10.50 18.02
N GLY A 301 2.43 -9.29 17.89
CA GLY A 301 3.43 -8.96 16.87
C GLY A 301 3.37 -7.51 16.41
N THR A 302 4.13 -7.20 15.35
CA THR A 302 4.12 -5.88 14.71
C THR A 302 3.36 -5.97 13.39
N LEU A 303 2.46 -5.02 13.14
CA LEU A 303 1.82 -4.85 11.84
C LEU A 303 2.22 -3.52 11.21
N LEU A 304 2.16 -3.47 9.88
CA LEU A 304 2.29 -2.24 9.10
C LEU A 304 0.88 -1.85 8.63
N GLN A 305 0.47 -0.61 8.89
CA GLN A 305 -0.78 -0.08 8.38
C GLN A 305 -0.66 0.22 6.88
N ALA A 306 -1.77 0.08 6.14
CA ALA A 306 -1.79 0.42 4.70
C ALA A 306 -1.70 1.94 4.49
N CYS A 307 -2.28 2.70 5.40
CA CYS A 307 -2.44 4.15 5.45
C CYS A 307 -2.71 4.55 6.92
N VAL A 308 -2.79 5.83 7.26
CA VAL A 308 -3.17 6.34 8.59
C VAL A 308 -4.24 7.41 8.46
N SER A 309 -5.23 7.44 9.36
CA SER A 309 -6.48 8.20 9.20
C SER A 309 -6.68 9.43 10.12
N PRO A 310 -5.64 10.14 10.59
CA PRO A 310 -5.80 11.11 11.67
C PRO A 310 -6.69 12.32 11.34
N LEU A 311 -6.73 12.77 10.08
CA LEU A 311 -7.55 13.93 9.70
C LEU A 311 -9.03 13.52 9.60
N TRP A 312 -9.29 12.41 8.93
CA TRP A 312 -10.61 11.79 8.82
C TRP A 312 -11.22 11.46 10.19
N ASP A 313 -10.47 10.74 11.04
CA ASP A 313 -10.92 10.32 12.36
C ASP A 313 -11.22 11.52 13.25
N THR A 314 -10.41 12.59 13.16
CA THR A 314 -10.64 13.82 13.90
C THR A 314 -11.90 14.54 13.44
N ALA A 315 -12.10 14.67 12.12
CA ALA A 315 -13.25 15.36 11.57
C ALA A 315 -14.57 14.65 11.92
N ILE A 316 -14.62 13.32 11.72
CA ILE A 316 -15.78 12.51 12.06
C ILE A 316 -16.05 12.51 13.56
N SER A 317 -15.01 12.33 14.39
CA SER A 317 -15.19 12.33 15.86
C SER A 317 -15.73 13.66 16.34
N ALA A 318 -15.20 14.77 15.82
CA ALA A 318 -15.66 16.09 16.19
C ALA A 318 -17.10 16.38 15.71
N ASN A 319 -17.44 16.01 14.47
CA ASN A 319 -18.81 16.10 13.96
C ASN A 319 -19.79 15.26 14.78
N ALA A 320 -19.42 14.02 15.13
CA ALA A 320 -20.25 13.13 15.94
C ALA A 320 -20.50 13.70 17.34
N LEU A 321 -19.48 14.30 17.98
CA LEU A 321 -19.63 14.97 19.28
C LEU A 321 -20.58 16.17 19.18
N CYS A 322 -20.44 17.02 18.15
CA CYS A 322 -21.35 18.14 17.89
C CYS A 322 -22.79 17.66 17.65
N ASP A 323 -22.99 16.66 16.78
CA ASP A 323 -24.31 16.14 16.41
C ASP A 323 -25.04 15.44 17.57
N SER A 324 -24.28 14.99 18.56
CA SER A 324 -24.82 14.41 19.79
C SER A 324 -24.94 15.42 20.95
N GLY A 325 -24.89 16.72 20.65
CA GLY A 325 -25.25 17.80 21.56
C GLY A 325 -24.09 18.42 22.34
N MET A 326 -22.83 18.06 22.05
CA MET A 326 -21.68 18.77 22.63
C MET A 326 -21.60 20.19 22.06
N SER A 327 -21.35 21.17 22.94
CA SER A 327 -21.20 22.56 22.52
C SER A 327 -19.98 22.73 21.62
N PRO A 328 -20.06 23.42 20.46
CA PRO A 328 -18.92 23.64 19.56
C PRO A 328 -17.73 24.37 20.19
N ASP A 329 -17.96 25.14 21.25
CA ASP A 329 -16.90 25.82 22.01
C ASP A 329 -16.23 24.93 23.09
N HIS A 330 -16.62 23.66 23.17
CA HIS A 330 -16.00 22.71 24.10
C HIS A 330 -14.48 22.65 23.87
N PRO A 331 -13.64 22.69 24.93
CA PRO A 331 -12.18 22.80 24.78
C PRO A 331 -11.55 21.73 23.88
N ALA A 332 -12.07 20.49 23.92
CA ALA A 332 -11.59 19.40 23.07
C ALA A 332 -11.84 19.67 21.58
N LEU A 333 -13.01 20.21 21.22
CA LEU A 333 -13.37 20.54 19.84
C LEU A 333 -12.57 21.73 19.32
N VAL A 334 -12.41 22.77 20.14
CA VAL A 334 -11.56 23.92 19.79
C VAL A 334 -10.12 23.49 19.56
N LYS A 335 -9.61 22.56 20.36
CA LYS A 335 -8.26 22.00 20.20
C LYS A 335 -8.13 21.21 18.89
N ALA A 336 -9.11 20.37 18.58
CA ALA A 336 -9.17 19.62 17.33
C ALA A 336 -9.23 20.54 16.10
N ALA A 337 -10.07 21.57 16.13
CA ALA A 337 -10.17 22.57 15.07
C ALA A 337 -8.84 23.30 14.85
N LYS A 338 -8.18 23.73 15.93
CA LYS A 338 -6.86 24.37 15.86
C LYS A 338 -5.84 23.44 15.22
N TRP A 339 -5.80 22.17 15.61
CA TRP A 339 -4.88 21.19 15.04
C TRP A 339 -5.15 20.94 13.55
N ILE A 340 -6.41 20.67 13.16
CA ILE A 340 -6.80 20.43 11.76
C ILE A 340 -6.46 21.64 10.87
N LEU A 341 -6.64 22.88 11.36
CA LEU A 341 -6.30 24.08 10.60
C LEU A 341 -4.80 24.15 10.27
N THR A 342 -3.92 23.62 11.12
CA THR A 342 -2.48 23.53 10.81
C THR A 342 -2.15 22.57 9.66
N LYS A 343 -3.11 21.70 9.29
CA LYS A 343 -2.96 20.70 8.25
C LYS A 343 -3.53 21.12 6.90
N GLN A 344 -4.11 22.32 6.78
CA GLN A 344 -4.62 22.80 5.51
C GLN A 344 -3.52 22.91 4.45
N ILE A 345 -3.75 22.29 3.30
CA ILE A 345 -2.80 22.27 2.20
C ILE A 345 -3.00 23.49 1.32
N VAL A 346 -2.04 24.42 1.39
CA VAL A 346 -2.02 25.67 0.60
C VAL A 346 -1.06 25.62 -0.59
N LYS A 347 -0.63 24.41 -0.98
CA LYS A 347 0.23 24.17 -2.16
C LYS A 347 -0.50 23.35 -3.21
N LYS A 348 -0.08 23.49 -4.47
CA LYS A 348 -0.62 22.70 -5.58
C LYS A 348 -0.01 21.31 -5.58
N GLY A 349 -0.87 20.30 -5.58
CA GLY A 349 -0.50 18.91 -5.78
C GLY A 349 -0.79 18.44 -7.21
N ASP A 350 -0.83 17.13 -7.38
CA ASP A 350 -1.01 16.48 -8.68
C ASP A 350 -2.38 16.79 -9.33
N TRP A 351 -3.39 17.10 -8.51
CA TRP A 351 -4.72 17.54 -8.97
C TRP A 351 -4.67 18.80 -9.85
N ALA A 352 -3.65 19.66 -9.68
CA ALA A 352 -3.51 20.89 -10.45
C ALA A 352 -3.25 20.65 -11.94
N ILE A 353 -2.89 19.42 -12.33
CA ILE A 353 -2.72 19.04 -13.74
C ILE A 353 -4.06 19.04 -14.48
N LYS A 354 -5.13 18.63 -13.81
CA LYS A 354 -6.49 18.63 -14.36
C LYS A 354 -7.26 19.89 -13.99
N ASN A 355 -6.91 20.55 -12.88
CA ASN A 355 -7.49 21.81 -12.45
C ASN A 355 -6.42 22.90 -12.21
N PRO A 356 -5.79 23.44 -13.27
CA PRO A 356 -4.65 24.36 -13.12
C PRO A 356 -5.02 25.71 -12.52
N ARG A 357 -6.30 26.10 -12.61
CA ARG A 357 -6.83 27.37 -12.09
C ARG A 357 -7.35 27.25 -10.66
N GLY A 358 -7.47 26.03 -10.12
CA GLY A 358 -7.92 25.83 -8.75
C GLY A 358 -6.95 26.44 -7.74
N THR A 359 -7.51 27.05 -6.70
CA THR A 359 -6.76 27.55 -5.54
C THR A 359 -6.59 26.39 -4.55
N PRO A 360 -5.37 26.11 -4.06
CA PRO A 360 -5.15 25.10 -3.04
C PRO A 360 -5.82 25.52 -1.72
N GLY A 361 -6.37 24.56 -0.99
CA GLY A 361 -6.96 24.77 0.33
C GLY A 361 -7.66 23.54 0.91
N GLY A 362 -7.33 22.35 0.40
CA GLY A 362 -7.92 21.09 0.85
C GLY A 362 -7.13 20.46 1.99
N TRP A 363 -7.58 19.29 2.41
CA TRP A 363 -6.94 18.43 3.40
C TRP A 363 -6.76 17.03 2.81
N ALA A 364 -5.83 16.28 3.37
CA ALA A 364 -5.62 14.87 3.04
C ALA A 364 -6.11 14.00 4.19
N PHE A 365 -6.18 12.69 3.96
CA PHE A 365 -6.48 11.69 4.97
C PHE A 365 -5.38 11.57 6.06
N GLU A 366 -4.11 11.64 5.65
CA GLU A 366 -2.92 11.38 6.48
C GLU A 366 -2.27 12.64 7.07
N PHE A 367 -1.32 12.46 8.00
CA PHE A 367 -0.55 13.56 8.58
C PHE A 367 0.28 14.37 7.56
N TYR A 368 0.81 13.69 6.53
CA TYR A 368 1.78 14.19 5.56
C TYR A 368 1.45 13.66 4.15
N ASN A 369 0.71 14.45 3.38
CA ASN A 369 0.32 14.10 2.02
C ASN A 369 -0.08 15.36 1.20
N GLU A 370 0.76 16.40 1.23
CA GLU A 370 0.44 17.72 0.66
C GLU A 370 0.18 17.68 -0.86
N LEU A 371 0.73 16.68 -1.57
CA LEU A 371 0.50 16.53 -3.01
C LEU A 371 -0.86 15.91 -3.37
N TYR A 372 -1.56 15.33 -2.39
CA TYR A 372 -2.77 14.55 -2.62
C TYR A 372 -3.87 14.85 -1.58
N PRO A 373 -4.34 16.10 -1.45
CA PRO A 373 -5.61 16.33 -0.77
C PRO A 373 -6.74 15.61 -1.51
N ASP A 374 -7.70 15.09 -0.76
CA ASP A 374 -8.86 14.37 -1.27
C ASP A 374 -10.16 15.16 -0.97
N CYS A 375 -11.25 14.76 -1.62
CA CYS A 375 -12.49 15.53 -1.62
C CYS A 375 -13.35 15.29 -0.38
N ASP A 376 -13.32 14.06 0.14
CA ASP A 376 -14.10 13.61 1.28
C ASP A 376 -13.54 14.16 2.59
N ASP A 377 -12.24 14.05 2.85
CA ASP A 377 -11.60 14.69 4.02
C ASP A 377 -11.84 16.20 4.00
N THR A 378 -11.62 16.83 2.86
CA THR A 378 -11.87 18.27 2.71
C THR A 378 -13.33 18.64 3.03
N ALA A 379 -14.30 17.84 2.59
CA ALA A 379 -15.70 18.12 2.86
C ALA A 379 -16.06 17.91 4.34
N GLU A 380 -15.65 16.79 4.94
CA GLU A 380 -15.94 16.44 6.32
C GLU A 380 -15.32 17.44 7.31
N ILE A 381 -14.09 17.87 7.02
CA ILE A 381 -13.38 18.91 7.79
C ILE A 381 -14.07 20.26 7.70
N LEU A 382 -14.54 20.66 6.50
CA LEU A 382 -15.27 21.92 6.34
C LEU A 382 -16.63 21.89 7.05
N ILE A 383 -17.30 20.73 7.10
CA ILE A 383 -18.52 20.56 7.90
C ILE A 383 -18.21 20.78 9.38
N PHE A 384 -17.13 20.20 9.89
CA PHE A 384 -16.70 20.38 11.28
C PHE A 384 -16.36 21.85 11.58
N LEU A 385 -15.51 22.48 10.77
CA LEU A 385 -15.07 23.86 10.99
C LEU A 385 -16.20 24.91 10.86
N ASN A 386 -17.34 24.53 10.27
CA ASN A 386 -18.51 25.40 10.14
C ASN A 386 -19.53 25.26 11.29
N ARG A 387 -19.35 24.29 12.20
CA ARG A 387 -20.13 24.17 13.44
C ARG A 387 -19.77 25.29 14.41
#